data_AF-A0A6L6EZU5-F1
#
_entry.id   AF-A0A6L6EZU5-F1
#
_cell.length_a   1.000
_cell.length_b   1.000
_cell.length_c   1.000
_cell.angle_alpha   90.00
_cell.angle_beta   90.00
_cell.angle_gamma   90.00
#
_symmetry.space_group_name_H-M   'P 1'
#
loop_
_entity.id
_entity.type
_entity.pdbx_description
1 polymer ?
#
loop_
_entity_poly.entity_id
_entity_poly.type
_entity_poly.pdbx_seq_one_letter_code
_entity_poly.pdbx_strand_id
1 'polypeptide(L)'
;MTASDVLPPQHPLISGKTADSPLITAYRGGRPTTRPIWMMRQAGRSLPEYRALREGTAMLDSCLRPDMAAEITLQPVRRHKVDAAIFFSDIVIPLKLAGIDVDIVAGVGPVMGEAIRTADQVRNLPALDPSALTPIIDAI
;
A
#
# COMPACT_ATOMS: atom_id res chain seq x y z
N MET A 1 6.52 20.05 -9.42
CA MET A 1 5.83 19.89 -8.13
C MET A 1 6.79 19.15 -7.22
N THR A 2 7.27 19.80 -6.17
CA THR A 2 8.20 19.13 -5.24
C THR A 2 7.40 18.30 -4.25
N ALA A 3 7.99 17.26 -3.66
CA ALA A 3 7.30 16.42 -2.66
C ALA A 3 6.77 17.22 -1.45
N SER A 4 7.24 18.46 -1.25
CA SER A 4 6.75 19.38 -0.21
C SER A 4 5.37 19.98 -0.48
N ASP A 5 4.88 19.96 -1.73
CA ASP A 5 3.60 20.60 -2.08
C ASP A 5 2.36 19.71 -1.85
N VAL A 6 2.57 18.43 -1.49
CA VAL A 6 1.50 17.40 -1.50
C VAL A 6 0.94 17.10 -0.10
N LEU A 7 1.71 17.35 0.97
CA LEU A 7 1.31 16.97 2.32
C LEU A 7 1.00 18.21 3.18
N PRO A 8 -0.12 18.22 3.94
CA PRO A 8 -0.46 19.33 4.80
C PRO A 8 0.63 19.65 5.84
N PRO A 9 0.79 20.90 6.30
CA PRO A 9 1.78 21.26 7.33
C PRO A 9 1.67 20.43 8.62
N GLN A 10 0.46 20.02 8.98
CA GLN A 10 0.17 19.19 10.13
C GLN A 10 0.46 17.69 9.92
N HIS A 11 0.82 17.26 8.70
CA HIS A 11 1.11 15.87 8.41
C HIS A 11 2.28 15.37 9.29
N PRO A 12 2.26 14.14 9.84
CA PRO A 12 3.27 13.67 10.79
C PRO A 12 4.72 13.69 10.26
N LEU A 13 4.91 13.52 8.94
CA LEU A 13 6.21 13.67 8.28
C LEU A 13 6.70 15.12 8.20
N ILE A 14 5.79 16.09 8.10
CA ILE A 14 6.12 17.53 7.97
C ILE A 14 6.26 18.16 9.35
N SER A 15 5.31 17.89 10.24
CA SER A 15 5.30 18.37 11.63
C SER A 15 6.41 17.79 12.51
N GLY A 16 7.16 16.78 12.01
CA GLY A 16 8.21 16.11 12.76
C GLY A 16 7.71 15.11 13.81
N LYS A 17 6.39 14.88 13.90
CA LYS A 17 5.79 13.99 14.91
C LYS A 17 6.35 12.56 14.88
N THR A 18 6.82 12.08 13.73
CA THR A 18 7.45 10.76 13.57
C THR A 18 8.96 10.80 13.40
N ALA A 19 9.57 11.99 13.41
CA ALA A 19 10.99 12.18 13.08
C ALA A 19 11.93 11.41 14.02
N ASP A 20 11.52 11.28 15.29
CA ASP A 20 12.27 10.58 16.35
C ASP A 20 11.72 9.17 16.64
N SER A 21 10.84 8.64 15.77
CA SER A 21 10.38 7.25 15.93
C SER A 21 11.56 6.28 15.75
N PRO A 22 11.60 5.16 16.52
CA PRO A 22 12.70 4.21 16.45
C PRO A 22 13.03 3.72 15.03
N LEU A 23 12.00 3.49 14.21
CA LEU A 23 12.15 3.08 12.82
C LEU A 23 12.84 4.14 11.97
N ILE A 24 12.38 5.39 12.01
CA ILE A 24 12.95 6.47 11.20
C ILE A 24 14.38 6.78 11.66
N THR A 25 14.65 6.76 12.96
CA THR A 25 16.02 6.88 13.50
C THR A 25 16.93 5.78 12.94
N ALA A 26 16.48 4.52 12.97
CA ALA A 26 17.25 3.40 12.42
C ALA A 26 17.50 3.53 10.91
N TYR A 27 16.48 3.90 10.13
CA TYR A 27 16.62 4.10 8.68
C TYR A 27 17.54 5.26 8.30
N ARG A 28 17.72 6.24 9.19
CA ARG A 28 18.71 7.32 9.03
C ARG A 28 20.12 6.94 9.48
N GLY A 29 20.35 5.69 9.90
CA GLY A 29 21.64 5.21 10.41
C GLY A 29 21.91 5.49 11.88
N GLY A 30 20.93 6.06 12.61
CA GLY A 30 21.00 6.23 14.05
C GLY A 30 20.76 4.90 14.78
N ARG A 31 21.09 4.87 16.08
CA ARG A 31 20.84 3.71 16.95
C ARG A 31 19.69 4.04 17.92
N PRO A 32 18.45 3.58 17.65
CA PRO A 32 17.35 3.78 18.59
C PRO A 32 17.57 2.96 19.88
N THR A 33 16.91 3.37 20.96
CA THR A 33 16.97 2.69 22.27
C THR A 33 16.42 1.27 22.21
N THR A 34 15.38 1.06 21.40
CA THR A 34 14.77 -0.24 21.12
C THR A 34 14.91 -0.55 19.64
N ARG A 35 15.19 -1.80 19.28
CA ARG A 35 15.26 -2.22 17.88
C ARG A 35 13.84 -2.26 17.28
N PRO A 36 13.53 -1.41 16.28
CA PRO A 36 12.20 -1.38 15.68
C PRO A 36 11.93 -2.65 14.88
N ILE A 37 10.68 -3.09 14.86
CA ILE A 37 10.22 -4.25 14.10
C ILE A 37 8.92 -3.95 13.35
N TRP A 38 8.88 -4.43 12.11
CA TRP A 38 7.67 -4.63 11.32
C TRP A 38 7.90 -5.87 10.45
N MET A 39 6.85 -6.43 9.88
CA MET A 39 6.96 -7.65 9.07
C MET A 39 6.38 -7.44 7.68
N MET A 40 7.09 -7.93 6.66
CA MET A 40 6.51 -8.05 5.33
C MET A 40 5.24 -8.89 5.41
N ARG A 41 4.16 -8.43 4.76
CA ARG A 41 2.83 -9.06 4.80
C ARG A 41 2.22 -9.17 6.21
N GLN A 42 2.56 -8.25 7.12
CA GLN A 42 1.95 -8.20 8.46
C GLN A 42 0.42 -8.07 8.43
N ALA A 43 -0.11 -7.34 7.44
CA ALA A 43 -1.54 -7.27 7.15
C ALA A 43 -1.88 -8.32 6.09
N GLY A 44 -2.53 -9.41 6.49
CA GLY A 44 -2.85 -10.47 5.56
C GLY A 44 -3.43 -11.72 6.20
N ARG A 45 -3.42 -12.81 5.42
CA ARG A 45 -4.08 -14.08 5.74
C ARG A 45 -3.57 -14.76 7.01
N SER A 46 -2.52 -14.29 7.69
CA SER A 46 -2.19 -14.81 9.03
C SER A 46 -3.25 -14.38 10.07
N LEU A 47 -3.90 -13.23 9.87
CA LEU A 47 -4.84 -12.64 10.81
C LEU A 47 -6.27 -13.12 10.56
N PRO A 48 -7.01 -13.61 11.57
CA PRO A 48 -8.43 -13.95 11.42
C PRO A 48 -9.30 -12.72 11.10
N GLU A 49 -9.02 -11.57 11.71
CA GLU A 49 -9.71 -10.29 11.47
C GLU A 49 -9.54 -9.79 10.02
N TYR A 50 -8.40 -10.05 9.38
CA TYR A 50 -8.20 -9.78 7.96
C TYR A 50 -9.11 -10.66 7.10
N ARG A 51 -9.16 -11.97 7.41
CA ARG A 51 -9.98 -12.94 6.65
C ARG A 51 -11.46 -12.58 6.74
N ALA A 52 -11.95 -12.26 7.94
CA ALA A 52 -13.33 -11.86 8.17
C ALA A 52 -13.67 -10.56 7.42
N LEU A 53 -12.80 -9.55 7.48
CA LEU A 53 -13.03 -8.28 6.79
C LEU A 53 -13.02 -8.44 5.26
N ARG A 54 -12.17 -9.33 4.72
CA ARG A 54 -12.05 -9.61 3.28
C ARG A 54 -13.12 -10.53 2.69
N GLU A 55 -13.99 -11.10 3.52
CA GLU A 55 -15.01 -12.02 3.06
C GLU A 55 -15.91 -11.36 2.01
N GLY A 56 -16.17 -12.07 0.90
CA GLY A 56 -16.99 -11.55 -0.21
C GLY A 56 -16.38 -10.42 -1.03
N THR A 57 -15.12 -10.02 -0.79
CA THR A 57 -14.44 -8.96 -1.56
C THR A 57 -13.23 -9.51 -2.30
N ALA A 58 -12.96 -9.06 -3.53
CA ALA A 58 -11.72 -9.40 -4.24
C ALA A 58 -10.50 -8.59 -3.75
N MET A 59 -9.28 -9.12 -3.95
CA MET A 59 -8.05 -8.54 -3.39
C MET A 59 -7.82 -7.11 -3.86
N LEU A 60 -7.92 -6.89 -5.18
CA LEU A 60 -7.68 -5.57 -5.77
C LEU A 60 -8.79 -4.58 -5.38
N ASP A 61 -10.05 -5.03 -5.33
CA ASP A 61 -11.17 -4.20 -4.87
C ASP A 61 -10.98 -3.74 -3.42
N SER A 62 -10.40 -4.60 -2.58
CA SER A 62 -10.10 -4.26 -1.18
C SER A 62 -9.07 -3.15 -1.06
N CYS A 63 -8.14 -3.05 -2.02
CA CYS A 63 -7.14 -2.00 -2.07
C CYS A 63 -7.72 -0.66 -2.56
N LEU A 64 -8.89 -0.69 -3.22
CA LEU A 64 -9.59 0.49 -3.75
C LEU A 64 -10.73 0.97 -2.86
N ARG A 65 -10.94 0.34 -1.69
CA ARG A 65 -11.88 0.78 -0.66
C ARG A 65 -11.10 1.44 0.49
N PRO A 66 -11.13 2.78 0.63
CA PRO A 66 -10.23 3.49 1.54
C PRO A 66 -10.37 3.05 3.00
N ASP A 67 -11.61 2.93 3.48
CA ASP A 67 -11.94 2.50 4.84
C ASP A 67 -11.39 1.09 5.14
N MET A 68 -11.53 0.19 4.18
CA MET A 68 -11.07 -1.19 4.31
C MET A 68 -9.54 -1.28 4.26
N ALA A 69 -8.89 -0.60 3.32
CA ALA A 69 -7.43 -0.56 3.20
C ALA A 69 -6.79 0.03 4.46
N ALA A 70 -7.35 1.11 4.99
CA ALA A 70 -6.92 1.71 6.25
C ALA A 70 -7.08 0.73 7.42
N GLU A 71 -8.24 0.09 7.56
CA GLU A 71 -8.47 -0.86 8.66
C GLU A 71 -7.53 -2.06 8.58
N ILE A 72 -7.37 -2.68 7.40
CA ILE A 72 -6.45 -3.80 7.18
C ILE A 72 -5.01 -3.40 7.54
N THR A 73 -4.58 -2.19 7.15
CA THR A 73 -3.25 -1.66 7.45
C THR A 73 -2.98 -1.59 8.96
N LEU A 74 -4.00 -1.25 9.76
CA LEU A 74 -3.88 -1.01 11.19
C LEU A 74 -4.03 -2.27 12.06
N GLN A 75 -4.68 -3.33 11.57
CA GLN A 75 -4.85 -4.60 12.28
C GLN A 75 -3.54 -5.13 12.93
N PRO A 76 -2.43 -5.32 12.19
CA PRO A 76 -1.19 -5.84 12.78
C PRO A 76 -0.55 -4.86 13.77
N VAL A 77 -0.71 -3.54 13.58
CA VAL A 77 -0.22 -2.54 14.53
C VAL A 77 -0.92 -2.72 15.87
N ARG A 78 -2.26 -2.87 15.85
CA ARG A 78 -3.05 -3.08 17.07
C ARG A 78 -2.74 -4.43 17.72
N ARG A 79 -2.59 -5.50 16.94
CA ARG A 79 -2.38 -6.87 17.44
C ARG A 79 -0.96 -7.13 17.93
N HIS A 80 0.04 -6.75 17.15
CA HIS A 80 1.44 -7.12 17.38
C HIS A 80 2.28 -5.98 17.95
N LYS A 81 1.74 -4.75 18.02
CA LYS A 81 2.45 -3.57 18.51
C LYS A 81 3.76 -3.31 17.76
N VAL A 82 3.76 -3.57 16.45
CA VAL A 82 4.88 -3.27 15.55
C VAL A 82 5.12 -1.76 15.45
N ASP A 83 6.36 -1.38 15.17
CA ASP A 83 6.81 0.02 15.10
C ASP A 83 6.44 0.73 13.78
N ALA A 84 5.87 -0.01 12.83
CA ALA A 84 5.48 0.52 11.52
C ALA A 84 4.19 -0.13 11.00
N ALA A 85 3.40 0.68 10.31
CA ALA A 85 2.40 0.19 9.38
C ALA A 85 2.98 0.22 7.95
N ILE A 86 2.77 -0.85 7.20
CA ILE A 86 2.95 -0.83 5.75
C ILE A 86 1.58 -0.80 5.10
N PHE A 87 1.36 0.16 4.22
CA PHE A 87 0.07 0.38 3.57
C PHE A 87 -0.39 -0.87 2.83
N PHE A 88 -1.64 -1.29 3.10
CA PHE A 88 -2.26 -2.41 2.42
C PHE A 88 -2.69 -2.01 1.01
N SER A 89 -1.94 -2.51 0.03
CA SER A 89 -2.23 -2.39 -1.39
C SER A 89 -1.58 -3.56 -2.14
N ASP A 90 -1.70 -3.57 -3.45
CA ASP A 90 -0.94 -4.46 -4.33
C ASP A 90 -0.13 -3.66 -5.35
N ILE A 91 1.04 -4.18 -5.71
CA ILE A 91 1.94 -3.56 -6.68
C ILE A 91 1.31 -3.46 -8.08
N VAL A 92 0.28 -4.25 -8.39
CA VAL A 92 -0.41 -4.21 -9.69
C VAL A 92 -1.55 -3.17 -9.75
N ILE A 93 -1.89 -2.50 -8.65
CA ILE A 93 -2.98 -1.52 -8.61
C ILE A 93 -2.77 -0.37 -9.62
N PRO A 94 -1.58 0.25 -9.74
CA PRO A 94 -1.36 1.28 -10.76
C PRO A 94 -1.60 0.78 -12.19
N LEU A 95 -1.31 -0.49 -12.49
CA LEU A 95 -1.57 -1.09 -13.79
C LEU A 95 -3.08 -1.22 -14.04
N LYS A 96 -3.82 -1.75 -13.06
CA LYS A 96 -5.29 -1.85 -13.12
C LYS A 96 -5.93 -0.48 -13.34
N LEU A 97 -5.48 0.53 -12.61
CA LEU A 97 -6.01 1.91 -12.71
C LEU A 97 -5.65 2.59 -14.02
N ALA A 98 -4.51 2.25 -14.62
CA ALA A 98 -4.16 2.69 -15.97
C ALA A 98 -5.00 2.00 -17.06
N GLY A 99 -5.82 1.00 -16.72
CA GLY A 99 -6.62 0.24 -17.68
C GLY A 99 -5.89 -0.96 -18.29
N ILE A 100 -4.76 -1.39 -17.71
CA ILE A 100 -4.10 -2.64 -18.07
C ILE A 100 -4.88 -3.78 -17.41
N ASP A 101 -5.27 -4.77 -18.20
CA ASP A 101 -6.00 -5.94 -17.71
C ASP A 101 -5.09 -6.82 -16.84
N VAL A 102 -5.27 -6.69 -15.53
CA VAL A 102 -4.60 -7.47 -14.51
C VAL A 102 -5.57 -7.81 -13.38
N ASP A 103 -5.54 -9.06 -12.95
CA ASP A 103 -6.30 -9.54 -11.80
C ASP A 103 -5.47 -10.46 -10.91
N ILE A 104 -5.90 -10.68 -9.67
CA ILE A 104 -5.28 -11.63 -8.74
C ILE A 104 -6.17 -12.86 -8.61
N VAL A 105 -5.74 -13.95 -9.23
CA VAL A 105 -6.44 -15.24 -9.19
C VAL A 105 -6.01 -16.02 -7.95
N ALA A 106 -6.99 -16.49 -7.17
CA ALA A 106 -6.74 -17.26 -5.96
C ALA A 106 -5.92 -18.53 -6.24
N GLY A 107 -4.80 -18.69 -5.53
CA GLY A 107 -3.89 -19.83 -5.70
C GLY A 107 -2.91 -19.72 -6.87
N VAL A 108 -3.08 -18.73 -7.76
CA VAL A 108 -2.20 -18.50 -8.92
C VAL A 108 -1.34 -17.25 -8.71
N GLY A 109 -1.96 -16.14 -8.25
CA GLY A 109 -1.31 -14.84 -8.15
C GLY A 109 -1.78 -13.88 -9.24
N PRO A 110 -1.00 -12.82 -9.56
CA PRO A 110 -1.37 -11.86 -10.58
C PRO A 110 -1.35 -12.50 -11.97
N VAL A 111 -2.40 -12.27 -12.75
CA VAL A 111 -2.56 -12.74 -14.12
C VAL A 111 -2.84 -11.53 -15.00
N MET A 112 -2.07 -11.39 -16.08
CA MET A 112 -2.27 -10.38 -17.11
C MET A 112 -3.19 -10.94 -18.18
N GLY A 113 -4.17 -10.16 -18.65
CA GLY A 113 -5.01 -10.55 -19.78
C GLY A 113 -4.21 -10.76 -21.06
N GLU A 114 -3.35 -9.80 -21.40
CA GLU A 114 -2.40 -9.90 -22.51
C GLU A 114 -0.98 -9.52 -22.09
N ALA A 115 -0.02 -10.40 -22.38
CA ALA A 115 1.39 -10.11 -22.17
C ALA A 115 1.92 -9.16 -23.26
N ILE A 116 2.67 -8.14 -22.83
CA ILE A 116 3.41 -7.24 -23.70
C ILE A 116 4.61 -7.99 -24.31
N ARG A 117 4.70 -8.02 -25.64
CA ARG A 117 5.72 -8.75 -26.42
C ARG A 117 6.40 -7.90 -27.49
N THR A 118 5.86 -6.73 -27.84
CA THR A 118 6.42 -5.87 -28.89
C THR A 118 6.68 -4.45 -28.39
N ALA A 119 7.59 -3.75 -29.07
CA ALA A 119 7.86 -2.35 -28.78
C ALA A 119 6.64 -1.44 -29.06
N ASP A 120 5.79 -1.80 -30.04
CA ASP A 120 4.54 -1.09 -30.29
C ASP A 120 3.57 -1.21 -29.13
N GLN A 121 3.45 -2.39 -28.52
CA GLN A 121 2.61 -2.58 -27.33
C GLN A 121 3.10 -1.74 -26.14
N VAL A 122 4.43 -1.61 -25.96
CA VAL A 122 5.00 -0.71 -24.94
C VAL A 122 4.66 0.76 -25.24
N ARG A 123 4.80 1.18 -26.51
CA ARG A 123 4.46 2.55 -26.94
C ARG A 123 3.00 2.92 -26.71
N ASN A 124 2.11 1.93 -26.80
CA ASN A 124 0.68 2.09 -26.64
C ASN A 124 0.18 1.83 -25.21
N LEU A 125 1.07 1.68 -24.22
CA LEU A 125 0.65 1.56 -22.83
C LEU A 125 -0.12 2.82 -22.39
N PRO A 126 -1.24 2.65 -21.69
CA PRO A 126 -2.02 3.79 -21.22
C PRO A 126 -1.23 4.55 -20.15
N ALA A 127 -1.37 5.88 -20.17
CA ALA A 127 -0.88 6.72 -19.10
C ALA A 127 -1.82 6.59 -17.88
N LEU A 128 -1.25 6.52 -16.68
CA LEU A 128 -2.02 6.59 -15.45
C LEU A 128 -2.38 8.06 -15.16
N ASP A 129 -3.67 8.38 -15.15
CA ASP A 129 -4.14 9.66 -14.61
C ASP A 129 -3.92 9.65 -13.08
N PRO A 130 -3.16 10.62 -12.51
CA PRO A 130 -2.99 10.72 -11.07
C PRO A 130 -4.31 10.78 -10.28
N SER A 131 -5.39 11.28 -10.87
CA SER A 131 -6.72 11.31 -10.23
C SER A 131 -7.29 9.91 -9.94
N ALA A 132 -6.86 8.90 -10.69
CA ALA A 132 -7.26 7.51 -10.47
C ALA A 132 -6.73 6.95 -9.13
N LEU A 133 -5.71 7.59 -8.53
CA LEU A 133 -5.15 7.21 -7.24
C LEU A 133 -5.93 7.77 -6.04
N THR A 134 -6.98 8.57 -6.24
CA THR A 134 -7.76 9.17 -5.14
C THR A 134 -8.19 8.16 -4.07
N PRO A 135 -8.74 6.96 -4.40
CA PRO A 135 -9.11 5.99 -3.35
C PRO A 135 -7.94 5.50 -2.50
N ILE A 136 -6.72 5.54 -3.04
CA ILE A 136 -5.49 5.15 -2.32
C ILE A 136 -5.02 6.29 -1.43
N ILE A 137 -5.15 7.53 -1.90
CA ILE A 137 -4.80 8.74 -1.15
C ILE A 137 -5.74 8.90 0.04
N ASP A 138 -7.05 8.69 -0.16
CA ASP A 138 -8.07 8.81 0.89
C ASP A 138 -7.92 7.75 2.02
N ALA A 139 -7.14 6.70 1.78
CA ALA A 139 -6.91 5.62 2.73
C ALA A 139 -5.76 5.91 3.73
N ILE A 140 -5.06 7.03 3.58
CA ILE A 140 -3.86 7.44 4.35
C ILE A 140 -4.20 8.63 5.24
#